data_AF-A0A6M7XXQ8-F1
#
_entry.id   AF-A0A6M7XXQ8-F1
#
_cell.length_a   1.000
_cell.length_b   1.000
_cell.length_c   1.000
_cell.angle_alpha   90.00
_cell.angle_beta   90.00
_cell.angle_gamma   90.00
#
_symmetry.space_group_name_H-M   'P 1'
#
loop_
_entity.id
_entity.type
_entity.pdbx_description
1 polymer ?
#
loop_
_entity_poly.entity_id
_entity_poly.type
_entity_poly.pdbx_seq_one_letter_code
_entity_poly.pdbx_strand_id
1 'polypeptide(L)'
;MSFFNLISTGGLTLAASLAISTAAFAASPTPAAPAPAASAGSDRITNPVAEFAGIDKITGRIITFDVYIDETVQFGALQVTPRVCYSRPQTEEPKTDSFVEVDEITLDRKIRRIFTGWMFAESPGLNAVEHAVYDVWLKECKQKSDVPAPDATKAGATKADAPKPAATKAAAGKPKPAASPDVDQPDPTVPDDTTGTN
;
A
#
# COMPACT_ATOMS: atom_id res chain seq x y z
N MET A 1 -52.01 -14.86 -17.03
CA MET A 1 -50.98 -13.81 -17.21
C MET A 1 -49.65 -14.46 -16.82
N SER A 2 -49.12 -15.43 -17.57
CA SER A 2 -48.43 -15.28 -18.87
C SER A 2 -47.43 -14.12 -18.79
N PHE A 3 -46.12 -14.28 -18.93
CA PHE A 3 -45.43 -15.05 -19.96
C PHE A 3 -44.03 -15.55 -19.50
N PHE A 4 -43.77 -16.82 -19.81
CA PHE A 4 -42.45 -17.42 -19.96
C PHE A 4 -41.59 -16.60 -20.96
N ASN A 5 -40.30 -16.40 -20.67
CA ASN A 5 -39.32 -16.12 -21.73
C ASN A 5 -38.34 -17.28 -21.83
N LEU A 6 -38.59 -18.05 -22.88
CA LEU A 6 -37.86 -19.20 -23.38
C LEU A 6 -37.17 -18.72 -24.66
N ILE A 7 -35.84 -18.52 -24.64
CA ILE A 7 -35.06 -18.18 -25.83
C ILE A 7 -33.69 -18.82 -25.62
N SER A 8 -33.04 -19.47 -26.58
CA SER A 8 -33.42 -20.16 -27.81
C SER A 8 -32.13 -20.84 -28.24
N THR A 9 -32.24 -22.07 -28.67
CA THR A 9 -31.23 -22.94 -29.26
C THR A 9 -30.52 -22.27 -30.43
N GLY A 10 -29.23 -22.56 -30.62
CA GLY A 10 -28.48 -22.14 -31.81
C GLY A 10 -27.08 -22.74 -31.89
N GLY A 11 -26.99 -24.07 -32.02
CA GLY A 11 -25.78 -24.71 -32.51
C GLY A 11 -25.76 -24.71 -34.05
N LEU A 12 -24.59 -24.52 -34.65
CA LEU A 12 -24.36 -24.91 -36.04
C LEU A 12 -22.91 -25.37 -36.21
N THR A 13 -22.77 -26.66 -36.48
CA THR A 13 -21.58 -27.31 -37.02
C THR A 13 -21.62 -27.23 -38.55
N LEU A 14 -20.48 -27.06 -39.23
CA LEU A 14 -19.95 -27.99 -40.25
C LEU A 14 -18.88 -27.35 -41.16
N ALA A 15 -17.97 -28.24 -41.54
CA ALA A 15 -16.79 -28.11 -42.37
C ALA A 15 -16.97 -27.42 -43.73
N ALA A 16 -15.90 -26.80 -44.22
CA ALA A 16 -15.72 -26.50 -45.64
C ALA A 16 -14.24 -26.57 -46.06
N SER A 17 -13.91 -27.66 -46.76
CA SER A 17 -13.09 -27.76 -47.99
C SER A 17 -11.75 -27.01 -48.11
N LEU A 18 -10.67 -27.78 -48.21
CA LEU A 18 -9.43 -27.37 -48.88
C LEU A 18 -9.67 -27.19 -50.38
N ALA A 19 -9.34 -26.02 -50.92
CA ALA A 19 -9.08 -25.81 -52.34
C ALA A 19 -7.80 -24.97 -52.48
N ILE A 20 -6.82 -25.54 -53.17
CA ILE A 20 -5.55 -24.94 -53.57
C ILE A 20 -5.79 -24.29 -54.95
N SER A 21 -5.45 -23.01 -55.15
CA SER A 21 -4.78 -22.53 -56.39
C SER A 21 -4.63 -21.00 -56.51
N THR A 22 -3.42 -20.63 -56.94
CA THR A 22 -2.97 -19.48 -57.75
C THR A 22 -2.92 -18.07 -57.16
N ALA A 23 -1.72 -17.51 -57.25
CA ALA A 23 -1.27 -16.22 -56.76
C ALA A 23 -1.97 -15.02 -57.43
N ALA A 24 -2.43 -14.10 -56.59
CA ALA A 24 -2.47 -12.68 -56.90
C ALA A 24 -1.75 -11.97 -55.74
N PHE A 25 -0.56 -11.43 -56.00
CA PHE A 25 0.16 -10.55 -55.08
C PHE A 25 -0.61 -9.21 -55.04
N ALA A 26 -1.69 -9.17 -54.27
CA ALA A 26 -2.38 -7.94 -53.92
C ALA A 26 -1.53 -7.22 -52.86
N ALA A 27 -1.18 -5.96 -53.13
CA ALA A 27 -0.46 -5.09 -52.22
C ALA A 27 -1.12 -5.11 -50.84
N SER A 28 -0.37 -5.55 -49.83
CA SER A 28 -0.83 -5.57 -48.43
C SER A 28 -1.08 -4.14 -47.97
N PRO A 29 -2.23 -3.82 -47.34
CA PRO A 29 -2.42 -2.52 -46.70
C PRO A 29 -1.36 -2.36 -45.61
N THR A 30 -0.60 -1.28 -45.69
CA THR A 30 0.36 -0.89 -44.66
C THR A 30 -0.39 -0.79 -43.32
N PRO A 31 0.01 -1.51 -42.26
CA PRO A 31 -0.60 -1.32 -40.95
C PRO A 31 -0.34 0.12 -40.51
N ALA A 32 -1.41 0.90 -40.37
CA ALA A 32 -1.35 2.22 -39.78
C ALA A 32 -0.78 2.08 -38.36
N ALA A 33 0.39 2.67 -38.13
CA ALA A 33 0.99 2.72 -36.82
C ALA A 33 0.02 3.39 -35.84
N PRO A 34 -0.23 2.82 -34.65
CA PRO A 34 -1.08 3.45 -33.65
C PRO A 34 -0.47 4.80 -33.26
N ALA A 35 -1.26 5.87 -33.40
CA ALA A 35 -0.88 7.19 -32.93
C ALA A 35 -0.61 7.13 -31.41
N PRO A 36 0.41 7.84 -30.90
CA PRO A 36 0.66 7.90 -29.47
C PRO A 36 -0.55 8.52 -28.77
N ALA A 37 -1.21 7.73 -27.93
CA ALA A 37 -2.25 8.22 -27.05
C ALA A 37 -1.63 9.30 -26.14
N ALA A 38 -2.09 10.55 -26.27
CA ALA A 38 -1.70 11.60 -25.37
C ALA A 38 -2.11 11.20 -23.95
N SER A 39 -1.14 11.16 -23.04
CA SER A 39 -1.41 10.90 -21.63
C SER A 39 -2.34 11.99 -21.10
N ALA A 40 -3.57 11.63 -20.74
CA ALA A 40 -4.42 12.51 -19.95
C ALA A 40 -3.69 12.79 -18.63
N GLY A 41 -3.10 13.97 -18.52
CA GLY A 41 -2.47 14.42 -17.28
C GLY A 41 -3.56 14.49 -16.21
N SER A 42 -3.39 13.71 -15.14
CA SER A 42 -4.27 13.81 -13.97
C SER A 42 -4.10 15.22 -13.38
N ASP A 43 -5.10 16.08 -13.54
CA ASP A 43 -5.14 17.36 -12.85
C ASP A 43 -5.27 17.07 -11.35
N ARG A 44 -4.13 17.08 -10.64
CA ARG A 44 -4.03 16.80 -9.21
C ARG A 44 -3.76 18.11 -8.50
N ILE A 45 -4.58 18.40 -7.50
CA ILE A 45 -4.46 19.59 -6.67
C ILE A 45 -3.65 19.21 -5.44
N THR A 46 -2.56 19.93 -5.19
CA THR A 46 -1.76 19.75 -3.97
C THR A 46 -2.37 20.54 -2.83
N ASN A 47 -2.53 19.90 -1.68
CA ASN A 47 -3.18 20.50 -0.51
C ASN A 47 -2.22 20.55 0.69
N PRO A 48 -2.19 21.66 1.45
CA PRO A 48 -1.36 21.82 2.64
C PRO A 48 -1.93 21.13 3.89
N VAL A 49 -3.17 20.66 3.87
CA VAL A 49 -3.83 20.00 5.00
C VAL A 49 -4.41 18.66 4.55
N ALA A 50 -4.18 17.64 5.36
CA ALA A 50 -4.81 16.32 5.27
C ALA A 50 -5.78 16.14 6.46
N GLU A 51 -7.06 15.89 6.17
CA GLU A 51 -8.05 15.52 7.17
C GLU A 51 -8.05 14.00 7.34
N PHE A 52 -7.81 13.55 8.57
CA PHE A 52 -7.86 12.14 8.95
C PHE A 52 -9.06 11.88 9.83
N ALA A 53 -9.63 10.69 9.69
CA ALA A 53 -10.55 10.14 10.67
C ALA A 53 -9.84 9.05 11.46
N GLY A 54 -10.05 9.07 12.77
CA GLY A 54 -9.53 8.08 13.69
C GLY A 54 -10.66 7.46 14.50
N ILE A 55 -10.69 6.13 14.62
CA ILE A 55 -11.58 5.43 15.54
C ILE A 55 -10.79 4.86 16.70
N ASP A 56 -11.32 5.02 17.90
CA ASP A 56 -10.90 4.23 19.06
C ASP A 56 -11.81 3.01 19.15
N LYS A 57 -11.25 1.82 18.91
CA LYS A 57 -11.97 0.53 18.94
C LYS A 57 -12.47 0.16 20.33
N ILE A 58 -11.90 0.75 21.40
CA ILE A 58 -12.31 0.50 22.79
C ILE A 58 -13.54 1.33 23.14
N THR A 59 -13.54 2.61 22.77
CA THR A 59 -14.65 3.51 23.10
C THR A 59 -15.71 3.60 22.01
N GLY A 60 -15.42 3.13 20.80
CA GLY A 60 -16.27 3.22 19.62
C GLY A 60 -16.43 4.64 19.09
N ARG A 61 -15.63 5.61 19.54
CA ARG A 61 -15.73 7.01 19.10
C ARG A 61 -14.86 7.23 17.87
N ILE A 62 -15.46 7.82 16.85
CA ILE A 62 -14.76 8.34 15.68
C ILE A 62 -14.54 9.83 15.87
N ILE A 63 -13.30 10.28 15.71
CA ILE A 63 -12.96 11.69 15.67
C ILE A 63 -12.35 12.03 14.32
N THR A 64 -12.43 13.28 13.94
CA THR A 64 -11.82 13.80 12.74
C THR A 64 -10.88 14.92 13.12
N PHE A 65 -9.68 14.90 12.57
CA PHE A 65 -8.62 15.85 12.90
C PHE A 65 -7.87 16.23 11.64
N ASP A 66 -7.58 17.53 11.54
CA ASP A 66 -6.80 18.09 10.44
C ASP A 66 -5.32 18.08 10.82
N VAL A 67 -4.48 17.67 9.88
CA VAL A 67 -3.03 17.61 10.03
C VAL A 67 -2.38 18.36 8.88
N TYR A 68 -1.49 19.29 9.21
CA TYR A 68 -0.69 19.99 8.21
C TYR A 68 0.37 19.05 7.62
N ILE A 69 0.72 19.25 6.36
CA ILE A 69 1.82 18.50 5.74
C ILE A 69 3.11 18.69 6.52
N ASP A 70 3.84 17.58 6.72
CA ASP A 70 5.08 17.47 7.49
C ASP A 70 4.95 17.71 9.00
N GLU A 71 3.74 17.94 9.51
CA GLU A 71 3.46 18.00 10.94
C GLU A 71 3.03 16.64 11.47
N THR A 72 3.38 16.37 12.72
CA THR A 72 3.02 15.13 13.41
C THR A 72 1.93 15.42 14.44
N VAL A 73 0.77 14.81 14.25
CA VAL A 73 -0.34 14.86 15.23
C VAL A 73 -0.47 13.50 15.91
N GLN A 74 -0.73 13.52 17.21
CA GLN A 74 -0.92 12.31 17.99
C GLN A 74 -2.42 11.98 18.14
N PHE A 75 -2.78 10.76 17.74
CA PHE A 75 -4.10 10.16 17.97
C PHE A 75 -3.94 8.92 18.83
N GLY A 76 -4.30 9.01 20.12
CA GLY A 76 -4.12 7.92 21.07
C GLY A 76 -2.64 7.55 21.22
N ALA A 77 -2.29 6.32 20.83
CA ALA A 77 -0.90 5.83 20.81
C ALA A 77 -0.22 5.97 19.44
N LEU A 78 -0.93 6.49 18.43
CA LEU A 78 -0.41 6.65 17.07
C LEU A 78 0.03 8.10 16.83
N GLN A 79 1.14 8.27 16.14
CA GLN A 79 1.64 9.54 15.62
C GLN A 79 1.52 9.51 14.10
N VAL A 80 0.70 10.41 13.56
CA VAL A 80 0.35 10.46 12.14
C VAL A 80 1.05 11.66 11.52
N THR A 81 1.84 11.40 10.47
CA THR A 81 2.61 12.43 9.75
C THR A 81 2.34 12.32 8.25
N PRO A 82 1.45 13.14 7.68
CA PRO A 82 1.26 13.21 6.24
C PRO A 82 2.44 13.95 5.58
N ARG A 83 2.97 13.39 4.49
CA ARG A 83 4.04 14.00 3.69
C ARG A 83 3.54 14.74 2.46
N VAL A 84 2.46 14.25 1.88
CA VAL A 84 1.80 14.84 0.71
C VAL A 84 0.32 14.50 0.74
N CYS A 85 -0.52 15.39 0.24
CA CYS A 85 -1.96 15.17 0.11
C CYS A 85 -2.45 15.76 -1.22
N TYR A 86 -2.96 14.91 -2.10
CA TYR A 86 -3.51 15.29 -3.39
C TYR A 86 -5.01 15.07 -3.43
N SER A 87 -5.74 16.01 -4.05
CA SER A 87 -7.16 15.86 -4.36
C SER A 87 -7.42 16.11 -5.84
N ARG A 88 -8.64 15.79 -6.27
CA ARG A 88 -9.14 16.10 -7.61
C ARG A 88 -10.16 17.24 -7.57
N PRO A 89 -10.30 17.99 -8.68
CA PRO A 89 -11.38 18.95 -8.80
C PRO A 89 -12.74 18.23 -8.75
N GLN A 90 -13.75 18.90 -8.20
CA GLN A 90 -15.11 18.37 -8.04
C GLN A 90 -15.84 18.05 -9.37
N THR A 91 -15.23 18.42 -10.51
CA THR A 91 -15.73 18.11 -11.85
C THR A 91 -15.31 16.72 -12.36
N GLU A 92 -14.32 16.09 -11.72
CA GLU A 92 -13.86 14.73 -12.01
C GLU A 92 -14.32 13.78 -10.88
N GLU A 93 -14.13 12.47 -11.05
CA GLU A 93 -14.34 11.50 -9.98
C GLU A 93 -13.44 11.82 -8.77
N PRO A 94 -13.99 11.86 -7.54
CA PRO A 94 -13.20 12.13 -6.36
C PRO A 94 -12.11 11.08 -6.22
N LYS A 95 -10.87 11.54 -6.16
CA LYS A 95 -9.72 10.68 -5.94
C LYS A 95 -8.69 11.41 -5.09
N THR A 96 -8.69 11.09 -3.82
CA THR A 96 -7.90 11.76 -2.81
C THR A 96 -6.91 10.78 -2.24
N ASP A 97 -5.63 11.07 -2.45
CA ASP A 97 -4.54 10.21 -1.99
C ASP A 97 -3.53 11.01 -1.15
N SER A 98 -2.97 10.36 -0.13
CA SER A 98 -1.97 10.96 0.74
C SER A 98 -0.89 9.95 1.07
N PHE A 99 0.37 10.36 1.03
CA PHE A 99 1.47 9.55 1.56
C PHE A 99 1.64 9.87 3.03
N VAL A 100 1.54 8.84 3.88
CA VAL A 100 1.49 9.00 5.33
C VAL A 100 2.50 8.06 5.98
N GLU A 101 3.19 8.59 6.98
CA GLU A 101 3.99 7.83 7.93
C GLU A 101 3.20 7.75 9.25
N VAL A 102 3.03 6.54 9.78
CA VAL A 102 2.41 6.33 11.09
C VAL A 102 3.36 5.58 12.01
N ASP A 103 3.63 6.21 13.13
CA ASP A 103 4.48 5.69 14.19
C ASP A 103 3.62 5.31 15.41
N GLU A 104 3.93 4.20 16.07
CA GLU A 104 3.28 3.74 17.29
C GLU A 104 4.18 4.05 18.49
N ILE A 105 3.58 4.58 19.56
CA ILE A 105 4.19 4.71 20.88
C ILE A 105 3.82 3.49 21.70
N THR A 106 4.79 2.59 21.92
CA THR A 106 4.57 1.39 22.71
C THR A 106 4.47 1.70 24.21
N LEU A 107 4.04 0.72 25.02
CA LEU A 107 3.98 0.86 26.50
C LEU A 107 5.33 1.20 27.12
N ASP A 108 6.44 0.75 26.50
CA ASP A 108 7.81 1.07 26.90
C ASP A 108 8.24 2.51 26.52
N ARG A 109 7.34 3.31 25.93
CA ARG A 109 7.62 4.63 25.34
C ARG A 109 8.66 4.60 24.21
N LYS A 110 8.71 3.49 23.45
CA LYS A 110 9.52 3.40 22.23
C LYS A 110 8.65 3.78 21.04
N ILE A 111 9.23 4.57 20.13
CA ILE A 111 8.58 4.96 18.88
C ILE A 111 9.00 3.96 17.81
N ARG A 112 8.03 3.35 17.13
CA ARG A 112 8.27 2.42 16.03
C ARG A 112 7.35 2.73 14.87
N ARG A 113 7.90 2.79 13.67
CA ARG A 113 7.12 2.91 12.44
C ARG A 113 6.32 1.65 12.17
N ILE A 114 5.01 1.78 12.11
CA ILE A 114 4.09 0.68 11.81
C ILE A 114 3.54 0.76 10.39
N PHE A 115 3.52 1.95 9.80
CA PHE A 115 3.04 2.14 8.44
C PHE A 115 3.78 3.26 7.72
N THR A 116 4.02 3.04 6.44
CA THR A 116 4.51 4.05 5.50
C THR A 116 3.94 3.71 4.14
N GLY A 117 3.14 4.61 3.57
CA GLY A 117 2.48 4.30 2.31
C GLY A 117 1.42 5.30 1.89
N TRP A 118 0.79 4.99 0.76
CA TRP A 118 -0.32 5.77 0.21
C TRP A 118 -1.63 5.33 0.84
N MET A 119 -2.36 6.28 1.41
CA MET A 119 -3.74 6.15 1.85
C MET A 119 -4.69 6.75 0.82
N PHE A 120 -5.90 6.18 0.70
CA PHE A 120 -6.92 6.60 -0.25
C PHE A 120 -8.22 6.91 0.50
N ALA A 121 -8.77 8.11 0.31
CA ALA A 121 -9.98 8.51 1.02
C ALA A 121 -11.23 7.73 0.56
N GLU A 122 -11.31 7.42 -0.73
CA GLU A 122 -12.46 6.73 -1.33
C GLU A 122 -12.41 5.22 -1.11
N SER A 123 -11.26 4.69 -0.70
CA SER A 123 -11.08 3.28 -0.38
C SER A 123 -10.22 3.10 0.87
N PRO A 124 -10.73 3.49 2.06
CA PRO A 124 -9.99 3.35 3.31
C PRO A 124 -9.55 1.90 3.55
N GLY A 125 -10.39 0.91 3.22
CA GLY A 125 -10.06 -0.50 3.41
C GLY A 125 -8.88 -1.04 2.60
N LEU A 126 -8.34 -0.28 1.64
CA LEU A 126 -7.18 -0.72 0.85
C LEU A 126 -5.86 -0.44 1.56
N ASN A 127 -5.75 0.71 2.23
CA ASN A 127 -4.49 1.17 2.86
C ASN A 127 -4.73 2.02 4.12
N ALA A 128 -5.77 1.74 4.91
CA ALA A 128 -5.92 2.30 6.24
C ALA A 128 -4.91 1.67 7.21
N VAL A 129 -4.56 2.43 8.25
CA VAL A 129 -3.79 1.89 9.37
C VAL A 129 -4.76 1.30 10.37
N GLU A 130 -4.72 -0.02 10.46
CA GLU A 130 -5.48 -0.80 11.42
C GLU A 130 -4.55 -1.17 12.59
N HIS A 131 -4.74 -0.54 13.74
CA HIS A 131 -4.07 -0.95 14.98
C HIS A 131 -5.00 -1.82 15.82
N ALA A 132 -4.46 -2.54 16.81
CA ALA A 132 -5.27 -3.36 17.71
C ALA A 132 -6.29 -2.56 18.53
N VAL A 133 -6.07 -1.24 18.66
CA VAL A 133 -6.84 -0.33 19.52
C VAL A 133 -7.37 0.88 18.76
N TYR A 134 -6.66 1.37 17.73
CA TYR A 134 -6.96 2.61 17.03
C TYR A 134 -6.90 2.39 15.52
N ASP A 135 -7.85 2.91 14.75
CA ASP A 135 -7.68 2.95 13.29
C ASP A 135 -7.60 4.36 12.82
N VAL A 136 -6.78 4.59 11.79
CA VAL A 136 -6.62 5.89 11.15
C VAL A 136 -6.69 5.72 9.65
N TRP A 137 -7.52 6.53 9.02
CA TRP A 137 -7.62 6.60 7.57
C TRP A 137 -7.78 8.04 7.09
N LEU A 138 -7.33 8.27 5.85
CA LEU A 138 -7.50 9.55 5.17
C LEU A 138 -8.99 9.76 4.86
N LYS A 139 -9.48 10.97 5.09
CA LYS A 139 -10.86 11.35 4.77
C LYS A 139 -10.93 12.36 3.63
N GLU A 140 -10.11 13.39 3.65
CA GLU A 140 -10.06 14.40 2.59
C GLU A 140 -8.73 15.19 2.64
N CYS A 141 -8.35 15.83 1.53
CA CYS A 141 -7.30 16.85 1.50
C CYS A 141 -7.93 18.25 1.34
N LYS A 142 -7.55 19.20 2.20
CA LYS A 142 -8.14 20.55 2.22
C LYS A 142 -7.10 21.64 1.96
N GLN A 143 -7.53 22.72 1.34
CA GLN A 143 -6.72 23.94 1.17
C GLN A 143 -6.58 24.75 2.45
N LYS A 144 -7.56 24.66 3.36
CA LYS A 144 -7.62 25.41 4.62
C LYS A 144 -8.17 24.50 5.71
N SER A 145 -7.69 24.70 6.94
CA SER A 145 -8.22 24.08 8.16
C SER A 145 -8.79 25.17 9.07
N ASP A 146 -9.77 24.80 9.89
CA ASP A 146 -10.27 25.62 11.00
C ASP A 146 -9.31 25.60 12.20
N VAL A 147 -8.35 24.66 12.23
CA VAL A 147 -7.29 24.59 13.24
C VAL A 147 -6.16 25.54 12.84
N PRO A 148 -5.70 26.45 13.73
CA PRO A 148 -4.57 27.31 13.45
C PRO A 148 -3.32 26.50 13.10
N ALA A 149 -2.61 26.91 12.05
CA ALA A 149 -1.33 26.30 11.69
C ALA A 149 -0.35 26.43 12.87
N PRO A 150 0.46 25.40 13.15
CA PRO A 150 1.50 25.53 14.15
C PRO A 150 2.48 26.63 13.72
N ASP A 151 2.76 27.57 14.63
CA ASP A 151 3.73 28.62 14.38
C ASP A 151 5.09 27.98 14.06
N ALA A 152 5.59 28.21 12.84
CA ALA A 152 6.87 27.69 12.34
C ALA A 152 8.09 28.06 13.21
N THR A 153 7.90 28.93 14.21
CA THR A 153 8.91 29.30 15.21
C THR A 153 9.16 28.21 16.27
N LYS A 154 8.31 27.18 16.41
CA LYS A 154 8.51 26.08 17.38
C LYS A 154 8.93 24.73 16.78
N ALA A 155 8.69 24.49 15.49
CA ALA A 155 9.07 23.25 14.81
C ALA A 155 10.60 23.04 14.67
N GLY A 156 11.41 24.05 15.00
CA GLY A 156 12.88 23.97 14.99
C GLY A 156 13.53 23.48 16.29
N ALA A 157 12.78 23.28 17.38
CA ALA A 157 13.36 23.04 18.71
C ALA A 157 13.34 21.57 19.21
N THR A 158 12.97 20.61 18.37
CA THR A 158 13.00 19.16 18.69
C THR A 158 13.80 18.33 17.69
N LYS A 159 14.83 18.93 17.07
CA LYS A 159 15.97 18.22 16.47
C LYS A 159 17.26 18.54 17.22
N ALA A 160 17.31 18.21 18.51
CA ALA A 160 18.56 18.07 19.26
C ALA A 160 18.25 17.34 20.56
N ASP A 161 18.25 16.00 20.54
CA ASP A 161 18.72 15.14 21.63
C ASP A 161 18.45 13.68 21.27
N ALA A 162 19.15 13.20 20.25
CA ALA A 162 19.48 11.79 20.15
C ALA A 162 20.80 11.60 20.90
N PRO A 163 20.84 10.83 22.01
CA PRO A 163 22.11 10.52 22.66
C PRO A 163 22.96 9.68 21.71
N LYS A 164 24.04 10.29 21.23
CA LYS A 164 25.15 9.64 20.54
C LYS A 164 25.64 8.44 21.37
N PRO A 165 25.55 7.19 20.90
CA PRO A 165 26.25 6.10 21.53
C PRO A 165 27.75 6.35 21.35
N ALA A 166 28.44 6.57 22.46
CA ALA A 166 29.89 6.67 22.49
C ALA A 166 30.47 5.34 21.99
N ALA A 167 31.18 5.42 20.85
CA ALA A 167 31.96 4.33 20.31
C ALA A 167 33.07 3.94 21.30
N THR A 168 33.05 2.69 21.76
CA THR A 168 34.25 2.05 22.32
C THR A 168 34.91 1.24 21.20
N LYS A 169 36.17 1.56 20.94
CA LYS A 169 37.02 0.94 19.92
C LYS A 169 37.25 -0.54 20.25
N ALA A 170 37.09 -1.41 19.25
CA ALA A 170 37.82 -2.68 19.19
C ALA A 170 38.34 -2.87 17.75
N ALA A 171 39.58 -3.32 17.68
CA ALA A 171 40.50 -3.16 16.57
C ALA A 171 40.23 -4.09 15.37
N ALA A 172 40.75 -3.63 14.23
CA ALA A 172 40.70 -4.27 12.93
C ALA A 172 41.43 -5.63 12.87
N GLY A 173 40.82 -6.58 12.17
CA GLY A 173 41.47 -7.75 11.56
C GLY A 173 40.97 -7.92 10.12
N LYS A 174 41.89 -7.90 9.16
CA LYS A 174 41.67 -7.93 7.70
C LYS A 174 41.02 -9.24 7.19
N PRO A 175 40.39 -9.23 6.00
CA PRO A 175 39.67 -10.36 5.41
C PRO A 175 40.53 -11.24 4.49
N LYS A 176 40.23 -12.55 4.39
CA LYS A 176 40.41 -13.40 3.18
C LYS A 176 39.60 -14.72 3.31
N PRO A 177 39.07 -15.32 2.21
CA PRO A 177 37.99 -16.33 2.22
C PRO A 177 38.49 -17.77 2.02
N ALA A 178 37.62 -18.75 2.29
CA ALA A 178 37.27 -19.89 1.42
C ALA A 178 36.73 -21.11 2.20
N ALA A 179 35.87 -21.85 1.50
CA ALA A 179 35.66 -23.31 1.52
C ALA A 179 34.66 -23.93 2.52
N SER A 180 33.59 -24.52 1.94
CA SER A 180 32.89 -25.69 2.46
C SER A 180 33.84 -26.89 2.59
N PRO A 181 33.49 -27.91 3.39
CA PRO A 181 32.94 -29.10 2.74
C PRO A 181 31.82 -29.83 3.51
N ASP A 182 31.18 -30.67 2.70
CA ASP A 182 30.21 -31.74 2.88
C ASP A 182 30.41 -32.78 4.01
N VAL A 183 29.26 -33.43 4.32
CA VAL A 183 29.04 -34.84 4.74
C VAL A 183 29.40 -35.23 6.19
N ASP A 184 28.37 -35.68 6.95
CA ASP A 184 28.26 -37.11 7.31
C ASP A 184 26.88 -37.44 7.92
N GLN A 185 26.21 -38.42 7.32
CA GLN A 185 25.06 -39.15 7.85
C GLN A 185 25.50 -40.62 7.94
N PRO A 186 25.21 -41.30 9.05
CA PRO A 186 24.74 -42.69 8.95
C PRO A 186 23.61 -42.96 9.97
N ASP A 187 22.73 -43.96 9.88
CA ASP A 187 22.22 -44.93 8.87
C ASP A 187 21.10 -45.71 9.66
N PRO A 188 20.09 -46.35 9.04
CA PRO A 188 19.02 -47.08 9.73
C PRO A 188 19.31 -48.59 9.86
N THR A 189 18.35 -49.33 10.44
CA THR A 189 18.27 -50.79 10.75
C THR A 189 18.69 -51.13 12.20
N VAL A 190 17.92 -51.86 13.02
CA VAL A 190 17.11 -53.10 12.85
C VAL A 190 15.96 -53.18 13.93
N PRO A 191 15.19 -54.27 14.16
CA PRO A 191 13.71 -54.28 14.09
C PRO A 191 12.95 -54.79 15.35
N ASP A 192 11.61 -54.87 15.21
CA ASP A 192 10.63 -55.79 15.87
C ASP A 192 10.26 -55.57 17.36
N ASP A 193 8.96 -55.33 17.65
CA ASP A 193 8.07 -56.40 18.12
C ASP A 193 6.60 -55.92 18.18
N THR A 194 5.73 -56.88 17.90
CA THR A 194 4.27 -56.89 17.84
C THR A 194 3.60 -56.97 19.22
N THR A 195 2.28 -56.72 19.24
CA THR A 195 1.26 -57.26 20.19
C THR A 195 0.84 -56.38 21.37
N GLY A 196 -0.48 -56.12 21.50
CA GLY A 196 -1.06 -55.74 22.79
C GLY A 196 -2.38 -54.97 22.76
N THR A 197 -3.48 -55.68 22.59
CA THR A 197 -4.88 -55.33 22.88
C THR A 197 -5.08 -54.56 24.20
N ASN A 198 -5.88 -53.49 24.18
CA ASN A 198 -6.95 -53.23 25.17
C ASN A 198 -7.95 -52.19 24.63
#